data_AF-A0A1Q5HMK3-F1
#
_entry.id   AF-A0A1Q5HMK3-F1
#
_cell.length_a   1.000
_cell.length_b   1.000
_cell.length_c   1.000
_cell.angle_alpha   90.00
_cell.angle_beta   90.00
_cell.angle_gamma   90.00
#
_symmetry.space_group_name_H-M   'P 1'
#
loop_
_entity.id
_entity.type
_entity.pdbx_description
1 polymer ?
#
loop_
_entity_poly.entity_id
_entity_poly.type
_entity_poly.pdbx_seq_one_letter_code
_entity_poly.pdbx_strand_id
1 'polypeptide(L)'
;MIDEQVRQRGFPEVDLIFRHKMEGTYEQVKAIFRDASVQILEPPGSREFLIADVPVCGYRFGSNQLGPLDGLGLYHTGHFTMPLSPKYATRLAISKLSGYYRLSGTESDKVNARQIQHAYRELYLRPGSTTEEFVMRNMAAWRKPAAISPLSIV
;
A
#
# COMPACT_ATOMS: atom_id res chain seq x y z
N MET A 1 -11.53 0.23 37.39
CA MET A 1 -11.10 -0.91 38.25
C MET A 1 -10.26 -1.94 37.50
N ILE A 2 -10.50 -2.19 36.19
CA ILE A 2 -9.63 -3.06 35.37
C ILE A 2 -8.33 -2.32 35.00
N ASP A 3 -8.39 -1.02 34.64
CA ASP A 3 -7.21 -0.25 34.21
C ASP A 3 -6.13 -0.05 35.29
N GLU A 4 -6.54 -0.04 36.57
CA GLU A 4 -5.63 0.10 37.70
C GLU A 4 -4.92 -1.23 38.04
N GLN A 5 -5.59 -2.36 37.81
CA GLN A 5 -4.97 -3.69 37.86
C GLN A 5 -4.07 -3.95 36.65
N VAL A 6 -4.39 -3.37 35.49
CA VAL A 6 -3.59 -3.45 34.25
C VAL A 6 -2.29 -2.67 34.35
N ARG A 7 -2.28 -1.53 35.06
CA ARG A 7 -1.04 -0.78 35.33
C ARG A 7 -0.12 -1.41 36.38
N GLN A 8 -0.66 -2.14 37.35
CA GLN A 8 0.10 -2.65 38.50
C GLN A 8 0.73 -4.04 38.29
N ARG A 9 0.21 -4.84 37.35
CA ARG A 9 0.77 -6.14 36.98
C ARG A 9 1.21 -6.06 35.53
N GLY A 10 2.47 -5.68 35.30
CA GLY A 10 3.07 -5.92 33.99
C GLY A 10 2.78 -7.36 33.60
N PHE A 11 2.18 -7.58 32.42
CA PHE A 11 1.78 -8.90 31.95
C PHE A 11 2.87 -9.43 31.01
N PRO A 12 3.98 -10.01 31.54
CA PRO A 12 4.98 -10.63 30.69
C PRO A 12 4.37 -11.71 29.79
N GLU A 13 3.26 -12.34 30.19
CA GLU A 13 2.50 -13.28 29.37
C GLU A 13 1.84 -12.63 28.16
N VAL A 14 1.28 -11.41 28.30
CA VAL A 14 0.70 -10.67 27.16
C VAL A 14 1.80 -10.21 26.22
N ASP A 15 2.93 -9.76 26.75
CA ASP A 15 4.11 -9.39 25.95
C ASP A 15 4.69 -10.60 25.22
N LEU A 16 4.79 -11.76 25.87
CA LEU A 16 5.22 -13.02 25.27
C LEU A 16 4.25 -13.48 24.17
N ILE A 17 2.94 -13.41 24.40
CA ILE A 17 1.92 -13.77 23.40
C ILE A 17 1.95 -12.81 22.21
N PHE A 18 2.06 -11.50 22.46
CA PHE A 18 2.16 -10.49 21.42
C PHE A 18 3.42 -10.71 20.59
N ARG A 19 4.57 -10.88 21.23
CA ARG A 19 5.85 -11.16 20.58
C ARG A 19 5.77 -12.43 19.74
N HIS A 20 5.24 -13.52 20.29
CA HIS A 20 5.09 -14.78 19.56
C HIS A 20 4.19 -14.62 18.33
N LYS A 21 3.06 -13.91 18.46
CA LYS A 21 2.19 -13.59 17.31
C LYS A 21 2.90 -12.72 16.27
N MET A 22 3.72 -11.78 16.71
CA MET A 22 4.46 -10.90 15.81
C MET A 22 5.57 -11.62 15.07
N GLU A 23 6.35 -12.44 15.77
CA GLU A 23 7.36 -13.31 15.16
C GLU A 23 6.72 -14.31 14.18
N GLY A 24 5.59 -14.90 14.55
CA GLY A 24 4.82 -15.78 13.66
C GLY A 24 4.32 -15.06 12.41
N THR A 25 3.75 -13.86 12.57
CA THR A 25 3.31 -13.03 11.44
C THR A 25 4.49 -12.62 10.56
N TYR A 26 5.60 -12.24 11.16
CA TYR A 26 6.82 -11.87 10.45
C TYR A 26 7.36 -13.01 9.60
N GLU A 27 7.49 -14.22 10.16
CA GLU A 27 7.99 -15.37 9.39
C GLU A 27 7.03 -15.76 8.26
N GLN A 28 5.71 -15.65 8.46
CA GLN A 28 4.73 -15.87 7.40
C GLN A 28 4.84 -14.82 6.28
N VAL A 29 4.96 -13.54 6.62
CA VAL A 29 5.12 -12.45 5.64
C VAL A 29 6.43 -12.60 4.88
N LYS A 30 7.52 -12.92 5.59
CA LYS A 30 8.83 -13.20 4.99
C LYS A 30 8.77 -14.37 4.02
N ALA A 31 7.98 -15.41 4.32
CA ALA A 31 7.78 -16.52 3.40
C ALA A 31 7.07 -16.08 2.11
N ILE A 32 6.05 -15.21 2.19
CA ILE A 32 5.38 -14.65 1.00
C ILE A 32 6.37 -13.89 0.12
N PHE A 33 7.23 -13.06 0.71
CA PHE A 33 8.16 -12.25 -0.04
C PHE A 33 9.38 -13.02 -0.54
N ARG A 34 9.75 -14.15 0.08
CA ARG A 34 10.89 -14.98 -0.32
C ARG A 34 10.80 -15.41 -1.78
N ASP A 35 9.60 -15.77 -2.23
CA ASP A 35 9.36 -16.29 -3.59
C ASP A 35 8.78 -15.22 -4.53
N ALA A 36 8.71 -13.96 -4.10
CA ALA A 36 8.18 -12.88 -4.92
C ALA A 36 9.21 -12.41 -5.95
N SER A 37 8.77 -12.25 -7.21
CA SER A 37 9.58 -11.60 -8.23
C SER A 37 9.43 -10.09 -8.20
N VAL A 38 10.56 -9.41 -8.39
CA VAL A 38 10.62 -7.96 -8.56
C VAL A 38 10.48 -7.61 -10.03
N GLN A 39 9.57 -6.68 -10.31
CA GLN A 39 9.35 -6.13 -11.64
C GLN A 39 9.52 -4.62 -11.61
N ILE A 40 10.18 -4.07 -12.62
CA ILE A 40 10.30 -2.62 -12.83
C ILE A 40 9.28 -2.21 -13.88
N LEU A 41 8.37 -1.33 -13.52
CA LEU A 41 7.31 -0.85 -14.37
C LEU A 41 7.69 0.52 -14.94
N GLU A 42 7.51 0.70 -16.24
CA GLU A 42 7.69 1.98 -16.95
C GLU A 42 6.33 2.40 -17.56
N PRO A 43 5.85 3.64 -17.32
CA PRO A 43 4.64 4.13 -17.95
C PRO A 43 4.90 4.47 -19.43
N PRO A 44 3.91 4.39 -20.31
CA PRO A 44 4.13 4.62 -21.73
C PRO A 44 4.25 6.11 -22.07
N GLY A 45 5.17 6.43 -23.00
CA GLY A 45 5.31 7.76 -23.57
C GLY A 45 5.64 8.84 -22.54
N SER A 46 4.88 9.93 -22.55
CA SER A 46 5.04 11.05 -21.61
C SER A 46 4.33 10.86 -20.27
N ARG A 47 3.61 9.75 -20.07
CA ARG A 47 2.90 9.49 -18.81
C ARG A 47 3.87 9.38 -17.63
N GLU A 48 3.32 9.62 -16.43
CA GLU A 48 4.06 9.61 -15.19
C GLU A 48 3.28 8.88 -14.09
N PHE A 49 4.01 8.24 -13.17
CA PHE A 49 3.41 7.71 -11.95
C PHE A 49 3.20 8.81 -10.92
N LEU A 50 2.06 8.75 -10.23
CA LEU A 50 1.79 9.54 -9.03
C LEU A 50 2.52 8.94 -7.83
N ILE A 51 2.98 9.79 -6.93
CA ILE A 51 3.56 9.38 -5.64
C ILE A 51 2.63 9.90 -4.55
N ALA A 52 2.04 9.00 -3.77
CA ALA A 52 1.25 9.34 -2.58
C ALA A 52 2.10 9.21 -1.31
N ASP A 53 1.59 9.79 -0.21
CA ASP A 53 2.11 9.57 1.15
C ASP A 53 1.93 8.13 1.66
N VAL A 54 1.08 7.33 0.99
CA VAL A 54 1.03 5.87 1.11
C VAL A 54 1.76 5.26 -0.09
N PRO A 55 3.07 5.00 0.01
CA PRO A 55 3.89 4.70 -1.15
C PRO A 55 3.67 3.29 -1.71
N VAL A 56 3.10 2.36 -0.93
CA VAL A 56 2.92 0.96 -1.32
C VAL A 56 1.44 0.60 -1.29
N CYS A 57 0.91 0.14 -2.41
CA CYS A 57 -0.45 -0.37 -2.50
C CYS A 57 -0.45 -1.88 -2.80
N GLY A 58 -1.23 -2.64 -2.03
CA GLY A 58 -1.49 -4.06 -2.29
C GLY A 58 -2.73 -4.25 -3.17
N TYR A 59 -2.68 -5.23 -4.07
CA TYR A 59 -3.71 -5.53 -5.07
C TYR A 59 -4.09 -6.99 -5.08
N ARG A 60 -5.39 -7.29 -5.17
CA ARG A 60 -5.89 -8.63 -5.46
C ARG A 60 -6.35 -8.74 -6.91
N PHE A 61 -5.93 -9.78 -7.61
CA PHE A 61 -6.36 -10.02 -9.00
C PHE A 61 -7.89 -10.14 -9.09
N GLY A 62 -8.50 -9.44 -10.05
CA GLY A 62 -9.94 -9.44 -10.28
C GLY A 62 -10.78 -8.72 -9.21
N SER A 63 -10.15 -8.04 -8.25
CA SER A 63 -10.85 -7.31 -7.19
C SER A 63 -10.61 -5.80 -7.29
N ASN A 64 -11.57 -5.03 -6.77
CA ASN A 64 -11.42 -3.60 -6.54
C ASN A 64 -10.89 -3.27 -5.14
N GLN A 65 -10.69 -4.27 -4.28
CA GLN A 65 -10.10 -4.10 -2.96
C GLN A 65 -8.60 -3.82 -3.05
N LEU A 66 -8.13 -2.98 -2.14
CA LEU A 66 -6.80 -2.43 -2.17
C LEU A 66 -6.27 -2.15 -0.77
N GLY A 67 -5.10 -2.71 -0.47
CA GLY A 67 -4.45 -2.55 0.81
C GLY A 67 -5.35 -2.78 2.05
N PRO A 68 -4.83 -2.51 3.25
CA PRO A 68 -5.55 -2.82 4.48
C PRO A 68 -6.86 -2.03 4.64
N LEU A 69 -6.93 -0.79 4.13
CA LEU A 69 -8.07 0.11 4.30
C LEU A 69 -9.34 -0.36 3.56
N ASP A 70 -9.21 -1.03 2.42
CA ASP A 70 -10.36 -1.66 1.73
C ASP A 70 -10.52 -3.14 2.10
N GLY A 71 -9.99 -3.57 3.26
CA GLY A 71 -10.10 -4.93 3.78
C GLY A 71 -9.19 -5.95 3.08
N LEU A 72 -8.18 -5.51 2.32
CA LEU A 72 -7.21 -6.38 1.70
C LEU A 72 -5.99 -6.58 2.62
N GLY A 73 -6.01 -7.69 3.36
CA GLY A 73 -4.84 -8.14 4.11
C GLY A 73 -3.67 -8.54 3.20
N LEU A 74 -2.46 -8.56 3.78
CA LEU A 74 -1.23 -8.95 3.09
C LEU A 74 -1.36 -10.31 2.38
N TYR A 75 -1.98 -11.30 3.04
CA TYR A 75 -2.16 -12.66 2.53
C TYR A 75 -3.10 -12.78 1.31
N HIS A 76 -3.96 -11.79 1.09
CA HIS A 76 -4.90 -11.80 -0.03
C HIS A 76 -4.44 -10.93 -1.19
N THR A 77 -3.29 -10.28 -1.03
CA THR A 77 -2.66 -9.43 -2.03
C THR A 77 -1.93 -10.31 -3.05
N GLY A 78 -2.33 -10.22 -4.32
CA GLY A 78 -1.64 -10.87 -5.44
C GLY A 78 -0.36 -10.14 -5.87
N HIS A 79 -0.29 -8.82 -5.72
CA HIS A 79 0.95 -8.06 -5.92
C HIS A 79 0.93 -6.73 -5.16
N PHE A 80 2.12 -6.20 -4.88
CA PHE A 80 2.31 -4.85 -4.34
C PHE A 80 2.93 -3.96 -5.41
N THR A 81 2.50 -2.70 -5.51
CA THR A 81 3.13 -1.71 -6.40
C THR A 81 3.58 -0.51 -5.58
N MET A 82 4.80 -0.03 -5.86
CA MET A 82 5.40 1.13 -5.22
C MET A 82 6.01 2.05 -6.29
N PRO A 83 5.41 3.23 -6.55
CA PRO A 83 6.06 4.27 -7.35
C PRO A 83 7.38 4.70 -6.73
N LEU A 84 8.47 4.64 -7.50
CA LEU A 84 9.80 5.10 -7.08
C LEU A 84 10.09 6.52 -7.56
N SER A 85 9.59 6.83 -8.75
CA SER A 85 9.77 8.11 -9.43
C SER A 85 8.64 8.32 -10.44
N PRO A 86 8.52 9.50 -11.04
CA PRO A 86 7.56 9.72 -12.12
C PRO A 86 7.71 8.74 -13.31
N LYS A 87 8.89 8.14 -13.51
CA LYS A 87 9.16 7.25 -14.65
C LYS A 87 9.24 5.77 -14.31
N TYR A 88 9.31 5.41 -13.03
CA TYR A 88 9.47 4.02 -12.62
C TYR A 88 8.68 3.69 -11.36
N ALA A 89 8.08 2.51 -11.35
CA ALA A 89 7.50 1.88 -10.17
C ALA A 89 8.05 0.47 -10.02
N THR A 90 8.09 -0.06 -8.80
CA THR A 90 8.35 -1.48 -8.57
C THR A 90 7.04 -2.21 -8.36
N ARG A 91 6.97 -3.45 -8.86
CA ARG A 91 5.90 -4.39 -8.53
C ARG A 91 6.51 -5.66 -7.95
N LEU A 92 6.10 -5.98 -6.72
CA LEU A 92 6.37 -7.27 -6.10
C LEU A 92 5.18 -8.17 -6.40
N ALA A 93 5.36 -9.10 -7.33
CA ALA A 93 4.33 -10.06 -7.70
C ALA A 93 4.68 -11.43 -7.13
N ILE A 94 3.65 -12.16 -6.66
CA ILE A 94 3.75 -13.60 -6.39
C ILE A 94 3.69 -14.35 -7.74
N SER A 95 4.56 -13.98 -8.68
CA SER A 95 4.75 -14.62 -9.97
C SER A 95 6.25 -14.86 -10.14
N LYS A 96 6.67 -15.82 -10.97
CA LYS A 96 8.10 -16.12 -11.19
C LYS A 96 8.77 -15.20 -12.23
N LEU A 97 8.08 -14.17 -12.69
CA LEU A 97 8.53 -13.32 -13.77
C LEU A 97 9.16 -12.05 -13.19
N SER A 98 10.48 -11.94 -13.28
CA SER A 98 11.24 -10.75 -12.93
C SER A 98 11.62 -9.99 -14.20
N GLY A 99 11.74 -8.66 -14.12
CA GLY A 99 12.24 -7.87 -15.26
C GLY A 99 11.62 -6.48 -15.43
N TYR A 100 11.91 -5.87 -16.56
CA TYR A 100 11.37 -4.57 -16.96
C TYR A 100 10.09 -4.75 -17.79
N TYR A 101 9.05 -3.99 -17.45
CA TYR A 101 7.75 -4.05 -18.08
C TYR A 101 7.27 -2.65 -18.42
N ARG A 102 7.05 -2.41 -19.72
CA ARG A 102 6.35 -1.23 -20.16
C ARG A 102 4.85 -1.46 -20.03
N LEU A 103 4.20 -0.61 -19.24
CA LEU A 103 2.75 -0.67 -19.06
C LEU A 103 2.03 -0.07 -20.27
N SER A 104 0.81 -0.54 -20.50
CA SER A 104 -0.16 0.20 -21.31
C SER A 104 -0.62 1.47 -20.58
N GLY A 105 -1.23 2.41 -21.33
CA GLY A 105 -1.77 3.64 -20.74
C GLY A 105 -2.81 3.32 -19.67
N THR A 106 -3.70 2.38 -19.97
CA THR A 106 -4.75 1.91 -19.06
C THR A 106 -4.18 1.28 -17.79
N GLU A 107 -3.07 0.55 -17.86
CA GLU A 107 -2.42 -0.02 -16.67
C GLU A 107 -1.74 1.07 -15.82
N SER A 108 -1.07 2.03 -16.46
CA SER A 108 -0.49 3.18 -15.77
C SER A 108 -1.57 4.02 -15.06
N ASP A 109 -2.71 4.25 -15.72
CA ASP A 109 -3.85 4.96 -15.12
C ASP A 109 -4.45 4.18 -13.96
N LYS A 110 -4.53 2.85 -14.07
CA LYS A 110 -4.95 2.01 -12.94
C LYS A 110 -4.01 2.19 -11.75
N VAL A 111 -2.69 2.16 -11.94
CA VAL A 111 -1.74 2.39 -10.83
C VAL A 111 -1.97 3.78 -10.21
N ASN A 112 -2.11 4.83 -11.03
CA ASN A 112 -2.29 6.20 -10.55
C ASN A 112 -3.63 6.42 -9.84
N ALA A 113 -4.74 5.91 -10.38
CA ALA A 113 -6.05 6.00 -9.74
C ALA A 113 -6.03 5.37 -8.34
N ARG A 114 -5.19 4.35 -8.14
CA ARG A 114 -5.05 3.62 -6.89
C ARG A 114 -4.19 4.39 -5.90
N GLN A 115 -3.15 5.10 -6.36
CA GLN A 115 -2.43 6.07 -5.53
C GLN A 115 -3.38 7.18 -5.03
N ILE A 116 -4.29 7.68 -5.88
CA ILE A 116 -5.31 8.68 -5.46
C ILE A 116 -6.28 8.08 -4.43
N GLN A 117 -6.74 6.85 -4.63
CA GLN A 117 -7.66 6.17 -3.71
C GLN A 117 -7.04 5.94 -2.33
N HIS A 118 -5.74 5.62 -2.27
CA HIS A 118 -5.02 5.30 -1.03
C HIS A 118 -4.28 6.45 -0.39
N ALA A 119 -4.17 7.59 -1.06
CA ALA A 119 -3.52 8.77 -0.47
C ALA A 119 -4.18 9.09 0.87
N TYR A 120 -3.39 9.08 1.94
CA TYR A 120 -3.87 9.37 3.27
C TYR A 120 -4.19 10.87 3.38
N ARG A 121 -3.27 11.71 2.91
CA ARG A 121 -3.35 13.16 2.97
C ARG A 121 -2.77 13.85 1.73
N GLU A 122 -1.70 13.33 1.14
CA GLU A 122 -0.96 14.04 0.09
C GLU A 122 -0.68 13.20 -1.16
N LEU A 123 -0.71 13.87 -2.32
CA LEU A 123 -0.20 13.40 -3.61
C LEU A 123 0.84 14.40 -4.10
N TYR A 124 1.98 13.89 -4.53
CA TYR A 124 3.07 14.70 -5.05
C TYR A 124 3.04 14.72 -6.58
N LEU A 125 2.95 15.93 -7.14
CA LEU A 125 2.98 16.18 -8.57
C LEU A 125 4.26 16.94 -8.94
N ARG A 126 4.83 16.61 -10.08
CA ARG A 126 5.96 17.38 -10.64
C ARG A 126 5.41 18.63 -11.32
N PRO A 127 5.95 19.84 -11.06
CA PRO A 127 5.59 21.05 -11.79
C PRO A 127 5.73 20.87 -13.30
N GLY A 128 4.73 21.30 -14.07
CA GLY A 128 4.68 21.13 -15.53
C GLY A 128 4.31 19.71 -15.99
N SER A 129 3.91 18.82 -15.08
CA SER A 129 3.40 17.50 -15.42
C SER A 129 1.95 17.57 -15.92
N THR A 130 1.60 16.70 -16.87
CA THR A 130 0.22 16.50 -17.33
C THR A 130 -0.64 15.67 -16.37
N THR A 131 -0.06 15.26 -15.23
CA THR A 131 -0.75 14.46 -14.21
C THR A 131 -1.81 15.25 -13.44
N GLU A 132 -1.75 16.58 -13.44
CA GLU A 132 -2.74 17.43 -12.77
C GLU A 132 -4.16 17.20 -13.30
N GLU A 133 -4.34 17.19 -14.62
CA GLU A 133 -5.64 16.89 -15.23
C GLU A 133 -6.15 15.50 -14.86
N PHE A 134 -5.24 14.52 -14.77
CA PHE A 134 -5.59 13.17 -14.35
C PHE A 134 -6.11 13.16 -12.90
N VAL A 135 -5.43 13.85 -11.98
CA VAL A 135 -5.84 13.95 -10.59
C VAL A 135 -7.19 14.65 -10.48
N MET A 136 -7.37 15.79 -11.14
CA MET A 136 -8.62 16.56 -11.09
C MET A 136 -9.81 15.74 -11.59
N ARG A 137 -9.66 14.97 -12.68
CA ARG A 137 -10.70 14.07 -13.19
C ARG A 137 -11.04 12.91 -12.24
N ASN A 138 -10.10 12.49 -11.40
CA ASN A 138 -10.25 11.33 -10.52
C ASN A 138 -10.36 11.70 -9.03
N MET A 139 -10.47 12.99 -8.71
CA MET A 139 -10.45 13.48 -7.32
C MET A 139 -11.59 12.90 -6.47
N ALA A 140 -12.74 12.60 -7.08
CA ALA A 140 -13.87 11.96 -6.41
C ALA A 140 -13.55 10.53 -5.90
N ALA A 141 -12.49 9.88 -6.41
CA ALA A 141 -12.05 8.58 -5.95
C ALA A 141 -11.22 8.66 -4.66
N TRP A 142 -10.85 9.85 -4.19
CA TRP A 142 -10.05 10.03 -2.98
C TRP A 142 -10.86 9.65 -1.74
N ARG A 143 -10.53 8.50 -1.14
CA ARG A 143 -11.12 8.01 0.09
C ARG A 143 -10.23 8.45 1.25
N LYS A 144 -10.50 9.64 1.79
CA LYS A 144 -9.81 10.11 3.00
C LYS A 144 -9.90 9.03 4.09
N PRO A 145 -8.87 8.86 4.93
CA PRO A 145 -9.01 8.09 6.16
C PRO A 145 -10.15 8.68 6.99
N ALA A 146 -10.93 7.81 7.65
CA ALA A 146 -11.72 8.26 8.79
C ALA A 146 -10.77 8.96 9.76
N ALA A 147 -11.13 10.17 10.20
CA ALA A 147 -10.35 10.91 11.19
C ALA A 147 -9.94 9.95 12.31
N ILE A 148 -8.63 9.70 12.44
CA ILE A 148 -8.13 8.86 13.53
C ILE A 148 -8.23 9.71 14.78
N SER A 149 -9.35 9.60 15.49
CA SER A 149 -9.43 10.08 16.85
C SER A 149 -8.38 9.33 17.66
N PRO A 150 -7.54 10.01 18.46
CA PRO A 150 -6.65 9.32 19.37
C PRO A 150 -7.50 8.39 20.25
N LEU A 151 -7.01 7.18 20.51
CA LEU A 151 -7.52 6.40 21.63
C LEU A 151 -7.28 7.26 22.87
N SER A 152 -8.34 7.90 23.35
CA SER A 152 -8.36 8.52 24.67
C SER A 152 -8.06 7.40 25.65
N ILE A 153 -6.82 7.34 26.12
CA ILE A 153 -6.49 6.58 27.32
C ILE A 153 -7.16 7.36 28.45
N VAL A 154 -8.32 6.88 28.89
CA VAL A 154 -8.98 7.34 30.11
C VAL A 154 -8.23 6.76 31.30
#